data_AF-A0A3D1ST35-F1
#
_entry.id   AF-A0A3D1ST35-F1
#
_cell.length_a   1.000
_cell.length_b   1.000
_cell.length_c   1.000
_cell.angle_alpha   90.00
_cell.angle_beta   90.00
_cell.angle_gamma   90.00
#
_symmetry.space_group_name_H-M   'P 1'
#
loop_
_entity.id
_entity.type
_entity.pdbx_description
1 polymer ?
#
loop_
_entity_poly.entity_id
_entity_poly.type
_entity_poly.pdbx_seq_one_letter_code
_entity_poly.pdbx_strand_id
1 'polypeptide(L)'
;TFSAIYTSPANLAPTLAEVDIDGTAHALAPQGSSWKTGVTFSYTTTLAQALHFSQFRFNDGSGVYTFAESEKPTVNAILLSQSGVSPTSGASGTPFTFHTTYSNASGNAPTSALLYIKNQSYPLTYVSGSYSSGALFQTTISLPTGSYSFSFVFSDTSQVPANSWADPFAPSTYAGPNVGANAKPLTPGTLISPSHDEDPDQLNTN
;
A
#
# COMPACT_ATOMS: atom_id res chain seq x y z
N THR A 1 6.08 -12.92 -5.51
CA THR A 1 6.55 -13.79 -6.62
C THR A 1 6.81 -12.92 -7.82
N PHE A 2 7.97 -13.08 -8.44
CA PHE A 2 8.34 -12.43 -9.69
C PHE A 2 8.00 -13.38 -10.84
N SER A 3 7.37 -12.88 -11.90
CA SER A 3 6.95 -13.70 -13.03
C SER A 3 7.09 -12.95 -14.35
N ALA A 4 7.62 -13.61 -15.38
CA ALA A 4 7.72 -13.08 -16.73
C ALA A 4 7.33 -14.17 -17.75
N ILE A 5 6.79 -13.77 -18.91
CA ILE A 5 6.55 -14.69 -20.01
C ILE A 5 7.61 -14.45 -21.08
N TYR A 6 8.36 -15.49 -21.43
CA TYR A 6 9.34 -15.43 -22.50
C TYR A 6 8.78 -16.10 -23.76
N THR A 7 8.95 -15.43 -24.90
CA THR A 7 8.63 -15.97 -26.22
C THR A 7 9.82 -15.86 -27.16
N SER A 8 9.98 -16.84 -28.05
CA SER A 8 10.99 -16.87 -29.10
C SER A 8 10.33 -17.21 -30.44
N PRO A 9 10.36 -16.32 -31.45
CA PRO A 9 9.87 -16.63 -32.79
C PRO A 9 10.58 -17.84 -33.43
N ALA A 10 11.87 -18.01 -33.12
CA ALA A 10 12.70 -19.13 -33.54
C ALA A 10 12.52 -20.38 -32.65
N ASN A 11 11.63 -20.33 -31.65
CA ASN A 11 11.37 -21.37 -30.67
C ASN A 11 12.64 -21.80 -29.89
N LEU A 12 13.55 -20.86 -29.65
CA LEU A 12 14.76 -21.09 -28.87
C LEU A 12 14.45 -21.01 -27.37
N ALA A 13 15.07 -21.90 -26.60
CA ALA A 13 15.10 -21.75 -25.16
C ALA A 13 16.06 -20.61 -24.77
N PRO A 14 15.78 -19.86 -23.69
CA PRO A 14 16.73 -18.89 -23.20
C PRO A 14 17.97 -19.60 -22.64
N THR A 15 19.15 -19.08 -22.98
CA THR A 15 20.46 -19.36 -22.38
C THR A 15 20.66 -18.64 -21.03
N LEU A 16 19.90 -17.56 -20.79
CA LEU A 16 19.85 -16.82 -19.54
C LEU A 16 18.39 -16.49 -19.23
N ALA A 17 17.95 -16.77 -18.00
CA ALA A 17 16.63 -16.41 -17.50
C ALA A 17 16.72 -16.15 -16.00
N GLU A 18 16.77 -14.89 -15.62
CA GLU A 18 16.95 -14.47 -14.22
C GLU A 18 16.19 -13.19 -13.90
N VAL A 19 15.90 -13.01 -12.61
CA VAL A 19 15.51 -11.74 -12.03
C VAL A 19 16.67 -11.23 -11.19
N ASP A 20 17.15 -10.04 -11.50
CA ASP A 20 18.07 -9.29 -10.68
C ASP A 20 17.25 -8.51 -9.65
N ILE A 21 17.52 -8.72 -8.35
CA ILE A 21 16.86 -8.03 -7.24
C ILE A 21 17.96 -7.30 -6.46
N ASP A 22 17.91 -5.96 -6.47
CA ASP A 22 18.90 -5.07 -5.83
C ASP A 22 20.36 -5.35 -6.22
N GLY A 23 20.62 -5.74 -7.47
CA GLY A 23 21.96 -6.09 -7.95
C GLY A 23 22.34 -7.56 -7.74
N THR A 24 21.46 -8.38 -7.17
CA THR A 24 21.67 -9.82 -6.96
C THR A 24 20.83 -10.62 -7.94
N ALA A 25 21.49 -11.43 -8.76
CA ALA A 25 20.83 -12.25 -9.77
C ALA A 25 20.27 -13.56 -9.20
N HIS A 26 19.01 -13.87 -9.55
CA HIS A 26 18.32 -15.09 -9.16
C HIS A 26 17.75 -15.81 -10.39
N ALA A 27 18.13 -17.07 -10.59
CA ALA A 27 17.62 -17.88 -11.70
C ALA A 27 16.10 -18.10 -11.59
N LEU A 28 15.41 -17.98 -12.73
CA LEU A 28 13.97 -18.22 -12.82
C LEU A 28 13.68 -19.67 -13.20
N ALA A 29 12.61 -20.24 -12.65
CA ALA A 29 12.13 -21.56 -13.01
C ALA A 29 11.09 -21.49 -14.15
N PRO A 30 11.27 -22.23 -15.26
CA PRO A 30 10.30 -22.28 -16.35
C PRO A 30 9.10 -23.17 -16.03
N GLN A 31 7.92 -22.76 -16.52
CA GLN A 31 6.68 -23.53 -16.54
C GLN A 31 6.07 -23.47 -17.95
N GLY A 32 6.04 -24.61 -18.63
CA GLY A 32 5.65 -24.73 -20.04
C GLY A 32 6.81 -25.24 -20.90
N SER A 33 6.52 -25.58 -22.16
CA SER A 33 7.48 -26.24 -23.05
C SER A 33 7.54 -25.67 -24.47
N SER A 34 6.71 -24.66 -24.80
CA SER A 34 6.64 -24.07 -26.13
C SER A 34 7.08 -22.61 -26.09
N TRP A 35 8.33 -22.35 -26.45
CA TRP A 35 8.91 -21.00 -26.50
C TRP A 35 8.24 -20.13 -27.56
N LYS A 36 7.65 -20.73 -28.59
CA LYS A 36 6.91 -20.01 -29.63
C LYS A 36 5.57 -19.46 -29.14
N THR A 37 4.91 -20.15 -28.21
CA THR A 37 3.62 -19.72 -27.63
C THR A 37 3.76 -19.09 -26.25
N GLY A 38 4.95 -19.15 -25.66
CA GLY A 38 5.27 -18.57 -24.36
C GLY A 38 5.56 -19.63 -23.31
N VAL A 39 6.62 -19.40 -22.53
CA VAL A 39 6.91 -20.12 -21.29
C VAL A 39 6.94 -19.10 -20.15
N THR A 40 6.25 -19.42 -19.06
CA THR A 40 6.24 -18.58 -17.86
C THR A 40 7.47 -18.91 -17.02
N PHE A 41 8.23 -17.90 -16.66
CA PHE A 41 9.37 -17.98 -15.76
C PHE A 41 9.01 -17.35 -14.42
N SER A 42 9.27 -18.03 -13.32
CA SER A 42 8.94 -17.52 -11.99
C SER A 42 10.05 -17.71 -10.97
N TYR A 43 10.11 -16.79 -10.01
CA TYR A 43 10.95 -16.90 -8.82
C TYR A 43 10.16 -16.41 -7.61
N THR A 44 10.16 -17.20 -6.54
CA THR A 44 9.47 -16.87 -5.29
C THR A 44 10.49 -16.78 -4.17
N THR A 45 10.48 -15.62 -3.50
CA THR A 45 11.32 -15.34 -2.34
C THR A 45 10.58 -14.42 -1.38
N THR A 46 11.07 -14.35 -0.14
CA THR A 46 10.73 -13.30 0.82
C THR A 46 11.77 -12.21 0.72
N LEU A 47 11.34 -10.95 0.64
CA LEU A 47 12.25 -9.82 0.62
C LEU A 47 12.34 -9.19 2.01
N ALA A 48 13.48 -8.58 2.29
CA ALA A 48 13.61 -7.70 3.44
C ALA A 48 12.65 -6.52 3.31
N GLN A 49 12.54 -5.72 4.36
CA GLN A 49 11.73 -4.52 4.30
C GLN A 49 12.54 -3.39 3.67
N ALA A 50 12.25 -3.10 2.41
CA ALA A 50 12.82 -1.96 1.71
C ALA A 50 12.00 -1.64 0.46
N LEU A 51 12.40 -0.56 -0.21
CA LEU A 51 12.11 -0.39 -1.63
C LEU A 51 13.10 -1.26 -2.41
N HIS A 52 12.59 -2.27 -3.11
CA HIS A 52 13.41 -3.15 -3.94
C HIS A 52 13.35 -2.74 -5.40
N PHE A 53 14.49 -2.86 -6.10
CA PHE A 53 14.55 -2.76 -7.55
C PHE A 53 14.67 -4.17 -8.13
N SER A 54 13.85 -4.47 -9.14
CA SER A 54 13.96 -5.73 -9.87
C SER A 54 14.01 -5.54 -11.38
N GLN A 55 14.88 -6.31 -12.03
CA GLN A 55 15.00 -6.34 -13.49
C GLN A 55 15.07 -7.78 -13.98
N PHE A 56 14.28 -8.12 -14.98
CA PHE A 56 14.39 -9.40 -15.67
C PHE A 56 15.46 -9.35 -16.74
N ARG A 57 16.28 -10.39 -16.83
CA ARG A 57 17.30 -10.55 -17.88
C ARG A 57 17.08 -11.87 -18.60
N PHE A 58 16.92 -11.79 -19.92
CA PHE A 58 16.80 -12.93 -20.80
C PHE A 58 17.84 -12.86 -21.92
N ASN A 59 18.37 -14.01 -22.34
CA ASN A 59 19.26 -14.12 -23.49
C ASN A 59 19.00 -15.45 -24.17
N ASP A 60 18.85 -15.49 -25.49
CA ASP A 60 18.67 -16.71 -26.29
C ASP A 60 19.90 -17.05 -27.14
N GLY A 61 21.03 -16.40 -26.88
CA GLY A 61 22.27 -16.48 -27.65
C GLY A 61 22.47 -15.33 -28.63
N SER A 62 21.45 -14.47 -28.84
CA SER A 62 21.56 -13.29 -29.72
C SER A 62 21.99 -12.00 -29.00
N GLY A 63 22.04 -12.02 -27.67
CA GLY A 63 22.36 -10.87 -26.83
C GLY A 63 21.45 -10.79 -25.61
N VAL A 64 21.92 -10.14 -24.55
CA VAL A 64 21.11 -9.97 -23.34
C VAL A 64 20.06 -8.90 -23.58
N TYR A 65 18.80 -9.28 -23.44
CA TYR A 65 17.68 -8.37 -23.37
C TYR A 65 17.32 -8.14 -21.89
N THR A 66 17.31 -6.89 -21.48
CA THR A 66 16.93 -6.47 -20.13
C THR A 66 15.59 -5.79 -20.14
N PHE A 67 14.64 -6.28 -19.35
CA PHE A 67 13.34 -5.65 -19.15
C PHE A 67 13.19 -5.29 -17.67
N ALA A 68 13.17 -3.99 -17.37
CA ALA A 68 12.86 -3.52 -16.03
C ALA A 68 11.33 -3.46 -15.88
N GLU A 69 10.78 -4.14 -14.89
CA GLU A 69 9.42 -3.80 -14.47
C GLU A 69 9.45 -2.44 -13.76
N SER A 70 8.48 -1.59 -14.08
CA SER A 70 8.30 -0.28 -13.43
C SER A 70 7.80 -0.42 -11.98
N GLU A 71 7.32 -1.61 -11.59
CA GLU A 71 6.74 -1.86 -10.27
C GLU A 71 7.78 -2.39 -9.28
N LYS A 72 8.28 -1.44 -8.50
CA LYS A 72 9.16 -1.64 -7.36
C LYS A 72 8.36 -2.34 -6.24
N PRO A 73 8.57 -3.62 -5.90
CA PRO A 73 7.88 -4.17 -4.73
C PRO A 73 8.40 -3.43 -3.51
N THR A 74 7.50 -2.68 -2.87
CA THR A 74 7.77 -2.05 -1.57
C THR A 74 7.31 -3.01 -0.50
N VAL A 75 8.24 -3.52 0.30
CA VAL A 75 7.90 -4.26 1.52
C VAL A 75 7.96 -3.26 2.66
N ASN A 76 6.81 -2.83 3.17
CA ASN A 76 6.73 -1.86 4.27
C ASN A 76 6.70 -2.59 5.63
N ALA A 77 7.38 -2.02 6.65
CA ALA A 77 7.28 -2.48 8.05
C ALA A 77 5.89 -2.36 8.57
N ILE A 78 5.31 -1.21 8.24
CA ILE A 78 4.14 -0.70 8.90
C ILE A 78 2.96 -1.24 8.14
N LEU A 79 2.09 -1.88 8.88
CA LEU A 79 0.76 -2.23 8.44
C LEU A 79 -0.24 -1.55 9.38
N LEU A 80 -1.19 -0.87 8.78
CA LEU A 80 -2.40 -0.42 9.46
C LEU A 80 -3.55 -1.32 9.00
N SER A 81 -4.40 -1.71 9.94
CA SER A 81 -5.51 -2.61 9.68
C SER A 81 -6.66 -2.33 10.64
N GLN A 82 -7.85 -2.85 10.32
CA GLN A 82 -9.05 -2.67 11.17
C GLN A 82 -9.34 -1.19 11.48
N SER A 83 -9.03 -0.31 10.53
CA SER A 83 -9.21 1.12 10.68
C SER A 83 -10.69 1.50 10.55
N GLY A 84 -11.12 2.46 11.36
CA GLY A 84 -12.49 2.93 11.30
C GLY A 84 -12.84 3.99 12.32
N VAL A 85 -14.12 4.35 12.33
CA VAL A 85 -14.73 5.27 13.28
C VAL A 85 -16.05 4.69 13.80
N SER A 86 -16.32 4.90 15.09
CA SER A 86 -17.60 4.54 15.71
C SER A 86 -18.06 5.64 16.68
N PRO A 87 -19.34 6.06 16.63
CA PRO A 87 -20.35 5.70 15.61
C PRO A 87 -20.01 6.31 14.24
N THR A 88 -20.63 5.85 13.15
CA THR A 88 -20.42 6.45 11.80
C THR A 88 -21.31 7.67 11.53
N SER A 89 -22.22 7.99 12.45
CA SER A 89 -22.98 9.24 12.47
C SER A 89 -23.44 9.63 13.87
N GLY A 90 -23.75 10.90 14.08
CA GLY A 90 -24.26 11.39 15.35
C GLY A 90 -24.72 12.84 15.30
N ALA A 91 -25.30 13.34 16.39
CA ALA A 91 -25.61 14.76 16.53
C ALA A 91 -24.35 15.58 16.87
N SER A 92 -24.46 16.91 16.86
CA SER A 92 -23.39 17.77 17.36
C SER A 92 -23.06 17.40 18.81
N GLY A 93 -21.76 17.27 19.12
CA GLY A 93 -21.28 16.85 20.43
C GLY A 93 -21.18 15.33 20.63
N THR A 94 -21.68 14.50 19.71
CA THR A 94 -21.45 13.04 19.77
C THR A 94 -19.94 12.75 19.75
N PRO A 95 -19.41 11.96 20.70
CA PRO A 95 -18.02 11.54 20.69
C PRO A 95 -17.80 10.45 19.63
N PHE A 96 -16.87 10.68 18.72
CA PHE A 96 -16.48 9.72 17.67
C PHE A 96 -15.13 9.12 17.98
N THR A 97 -15.06 7.80 18.13
CA THR A 97 -13.81 7.09 18.39
C THR A 97 -13.25 6.54 17.09
N PHE A 98 -12.13 7.13 16.68
CA PHE A 98 -11.33 6.68 15.55
C PHE A 98 -10.30 5.68 16.07
N HIS A 99 -10.11 4.60 15.32
CA HIS A 99 -9.21 3.53 15.72
C HIS A 99 -8.51 2.91 14.51
N THR A 100 -7.34 2.34 14.77
CA THR A 100 -6.59 1.50 13.83
C THR A 100 -5.72 0.52 14.61
N THR A 101 -5.41 -0.63 14.01
CA THR A 101 -4.46 -1.61 14.51
C THR A 101 -3.14 -1.46 13.74
N TYR A 102 -2.11 -1.01 14.45
CA TYR A 102 -0.75 -0.85 13.95
C TYR A 102 0.07 -2.11 14.17
N SER A 103 0.79 -2.58 13.15
CA SER A 103 1.89 -3.52 13.33
C SER A 103 3.14 -3.08 12.59
N ASN A 104 4.28 -3.46 13.13
CA ASN A 104 5.62 -3.23 12.64
C ASN A 104 6.36 -4.57 12.63
N ALA A 105 6.94 -4.96 11.50
CA ALA A 105 7.65 -6.22 11.36
C ALA A 105 8.79 -6.43 12.38
N SER A 106 9.41 -5.35 12.87
CA SER A 106 10.47 -5.39 13.89
C SER A 106 9.96 -5.16 15.31
N GLY A 107 8.65 -4.98 15.49
CA GLY A 107 8.05 -4.70 16.81
C GLY A 107 8.35 -3.31 17.36
N ASN A 108 8.79 -2.37 16.52
CA ASN A 108 9.04 -1.00 16.95
C ASN A 108 7.73 -0.25 17.21
N ALA A 109 7.76 0.66 18.17
CA ALA A 109 6.70 1.65 18.33
C ALA A 109 6.74 2.66 17.17
N PRO A 110 5.59 3.23 16.76
CA PRO A 110 5.59 4.31 15.79
C PRO A 110 6.22 5.57 16.40
N THR A 111 7.01 6.29 15.60
CA THR A 111 7.51 7.63 15.96
C THR A 111 6.46 8.71 15.74
N SER A 112 5.46 8.44 14.87
CA SER A 112 4.27 9.28 14.69
C SER A 112 3.04 8.41 14.43
N ALA A 113 1.92 8.77 15.04
CA ALA A 113 0.63 8.10 14.92
C ALA A 113 -0.47 9.15 14.81
N LEU A 114 -0.87 9.48 13.58
CA LEU A 114 -1.78 10.59 13.28
C LEU A 114 -3.05 10.11 12.59
N LEU A 115 -4.17 10.68 13.02
CA LEU A 115 -5.44 10.67 12.31
C LEU A 115 -5.56 12.00 11.57
N TYR A 116 -5.82 11.97 10.28
CA TYR A 116 -6.21 13.15 9.50
C TYR A 116 -7.71 13.11 9.28
N ILE A 117 -8.42 14.17 9.69
CA ILE A 117 -9.82 14.39 9.34
C ILE A 117 -9.86 15.61 8.41
N LYS A 118 -10.21 15.41 7.14
CA LYS A 118 -9.97 16.38 6.07
C LYS A 118 -8.48 16.80 6.08
N ASN A 119 -8.20 18.07 6.38
CA ASN A 119 -6.83 18.62 6.38
C ASN A 119 -6.25 18.83 7.78
N GLN A 120 -6.95 18.39 8.84
CA GLN A 120 -6.52 18.56 10.22
C GLN A 120 -6.03 17.25 10.81
N SER A 121 -4.84 17.26 11.43
CA SER A 121 -4.27 16.10 12.10
C SER A 121 -4.57 16.06 13.60
N TYR A 122 -4.76 14.86 14.13
CA TYR A 122 -4.97 14.56 15.54
C TYR A 122 -4.07 13.40 15.97
N PRO A 123 -3.41 13.47 17.13
CA PRO A 123 -2.62 12.34 17.62
C PRO A 123 -3.53 11.19 18.06
N LEU A 124 -3.11 9.97 17.74
CA LEU A 124 -3.66 8.76 18.34
C LEU A 124 -2.85 8.33 19.55
N THR A 125 -3.51 7.67 20.49
CA THR A 125 -2.90 7.11 21.69
C THR A 125 -2.88 5.59 21.62
N TYR A 126 -1.79 4.98 22.06
CA TYR A 126 -1.70 3.54 22.24
C TYR A 126 -2.66 3.09 23.34
N VAL A 127 -3.43 2.04 23.08
CA VAL A 127 -4.41 1.47 24.02
C VAL A 127 -3.96 0.10 24.53
N SER A 128 -3.61 -0.81 23.62
CA SER A 128 -3.29 -2.20 23.96
C SER A 128 -2.61 -2.93 22.80
N GLY A 129 -2.15 -4.17 23.03
CA GLY A 129 -1.59 -5.06 22.02
C GLY A 129 -0.07 -5.03 21.92
N SER A 130 0.48 -5.60 20.86
CA SER A 130 1.93 -5.66 20.62
C SER A 130 2.24 -5.06 19.25
N TYR A 131 3.29 -4.25 19.16
CA TYR A 131 3.67 -3.65 17.89
C TYR A 131 4.07 -4.70 16.84
N SER A 132 4.47 -5.91 17.20
CA SER A 132 4.81 -6.95 16.21
C SER A 132 3.60 -7.75 15.68
N SER A 133 2.49 -7.76 16.41
CA SER A 133 1.33 -8.60 16.09
C SER A 133 0.00 -7.83 15.99
N GLY A 134 0.03 -6.51 16.23
CA GLY A 134 -1.14 -5.64 16.25
C GLY A 134 -1.28 -4.91 17.59
N ALA A 135 -1.09 -3.60 17.56
CA ALA A 135 -1.31 -2.66 18.64
C ALA A 135 -2.47 -1.73 18.29
N LEU A 136 -3.46 -1.64 19.17
CA LEU A 136 -4.62 -0.77 19.00
C LEU A 136 -4.24 0.67 19.35
N PHE A 137 -4.51 1.58 18.42
CA PHE A 137 -4.40 3.02 18.61
C PHE A 137 -5.77 3.68 18.45
N GLN A 138 -6.08 4.63 19.34
CA GLN A 138 -7.37 5.32 19.35
C GLN A 138 -7.27 6.81 19.69
N THR A 139 -8.26 7.57 19.20
CA THR A 139 -8.55 8.93 19.64
C THR A 139 -10.06 9.19 19.56
N THR A 140 -10.59 9.99 20.48
CA THR A 140 -12.02 10.31 20.54
C THR A 140 -12.20 11.82 20.34
N ILE A 141 -12.99 12.20 19.34
CA ILE A 141 -13.17 13.58 18.91
C ILE A 141 -14.66 13.88 18.76
N SER A 142 -15.12 15.01 19.30
CA SER A 142 -16.42 15.58 18.96
C SER A 142 -16.26 16.56 17.81
N LEU A 143 -17.05 16.38 16.76
CA LEU A 143 -16.96 17.18 15.54
C LEU A 143 -18.18 18.11 15.40
N PRO A 144 -18.04 19.30 14.79
CA PRO A 144 -19.17 20.12 14.38
C PRO A 144 -20.05 19.42 13.35
N THR A 145 -21.29 19.89 13.18
CA THR A 145 -22.20 19.46 12.10
C THR A 145 -21.50 19.51 10.75
N GLY A 146 -21.60 18.42 9.98
CA GLY A 146 -20.99 18.28 8.66
C GLY A 146 -20.71 16.84 8.28
N SER A 147 -20.30 16.63 7.03
CA SER A 147 -19.75 15.37 6.54
C SER A 147 -18.22 15.43 6.52
N TYR A 148 -17.60 14.32 6.89
CA TYR A 148 -16.16 14.20 7.04
C TYR A 148 -15.61 13.04 6.24
N SER A 149 -14.30 13.10 6.02
CA SER A 149 -13.47 12.01 5.54
C SER A 149 -12.20 11.97 6.38
N PHE A 150 -11.58 10.80 6.47
CA PHE A 150 -10.40 10.63 7.31
C PHE A 150 -9.43 9.58 6.78
N SER A 151 -8.18 9.67 7.21
CA SER A 151 -7.14 8.67 7.00
C SER A 151 -6.22 8.60 8.21
N PHE A 152 -5.50 7.49 8.35
CA PHE A 152 -4.48 7.30 9.37
C PHE A 152 -3.12 7.34 8.71
N VAL A 153 -2.16 8.00 9.33
CA VAL A 153 -0.76 8.03 8.87
C VAL A 153 0.14 7.72 10.05
N PHE A 154 0.91 6.65 9.89
CA PHE A 154 1.89 6.22 10.88
C PHE A 154 3.28 6.24 10.25
N SER A 155 4.30 6.54 11.06
CA SER A 155 5.69 6.46 10.65
C SER A 155 6.57 5.87 11.74
N ASP A 156 7.63 5.18 11.35
CA ASP A 156 8.74 4.81 12.22
C ASP A 156 10.05 5.29 11.58
N THR A 157 10.55 6.40 12.12
CA THR A 157 11.81 7.02 11.70
C THR A 157 13.02 6.43 12.43
N SER A 158 12.84 5.41 13.26
CA SER A 158 13.92 4.71 13.96
C SER A 158 14.62 3.69 13.06
N GLN A 159 14.02 3.39 11.90
CA GLN A 159 14.59 2.50 10.87
C GLN A 159 15.18 3.30 9.70
N VAL A 160 16.13 2.69 8.99
CA VAL A 160 16.76 3.26 7.79
C VAL A 160 16.52 2.29 6.61
N PRO A 161 15.81 2.73 5.55
CA PRO A 161 15.15 4.03 5.41
C PRO A 161 13.97 4.19 6.37
N ALA A 162 13.64 5.43 6.72
CA ALA A 162 12.43 5.72 7.49
C ALA A 162 11.21 5.24 6.69
N ASN A 163 10.23 4.68 7.41
CA ASN A 163 9.03 4.14 6.80
C ASN A 163 7.79 4.95 7.24
N SER A 164 6.79 5.00 6.37
CA SER A 164 5.48 5.54 6.67
C SER A 164 4.41 4.74 5.94
N TRP A 165 3.22 4.66 6.53
CA TRP A 165 2.06 4.04 5.92
C TRP A 165 0.84 4.90 6.13
N ALA A 166 0.01 4.99 5.10
CA ALA A 166 -1.29 5.64 5.14
C ALA A 166 -2.39 4.59 4.94
N ASP A 167 -3.45 4.66 5.74
CA ASP A 167 -4.63 3.82 5.60
C ASP A 167 -5.91 4.68 5.64
N PRO A 168 -6.75 4.62 4.58
CA PRO A 168 -6.57 3.82 3.38
C PRO A 168 -5.41 4.34 2.52
N PHE A 169 -4.99 3.55 1.53
CA PHE A 169 -3.86 3.93 0.68
C PHE A 169 -4.12 5.29 0.02
N ALA A 170 -3.19 6.23 0.20
CA ALA A 170 -3.31 7.57 -0.35
C ALA A 170 -3.37 7.52 -1.89
N PRO A 171 -4.16 8.38 -2.56
CA PRO A 171 -4.87 9.53 -2.01
C PRO A 171 -6.29 9.25 -1.47
N SER A 172 -6.69 7.98 -1.31
CA SER A 172 -8.02 7.65 -0.79
C SER A 172 -8.18 8.01 0.69
N THR A 173 -9.43 8.19 1.11
CA THR A 173 -9.82 8.40 2.52
C THR A 173 -11.04 7.55 2.88
N TYR A 174 -11.27 7.27 4.16
CA TYR A 174 -12.54 6.73 4.64
C TYR A 174 -13.62 7.81 4.69
N ALA A 175 -14.85 7.45 4.37
CA ALA A 175 -16.01 8.32 4.51
C ALA A 175 -16.55 8.31 5.96
N GLY A 176 -16.95 9.49 6.45
CA GLY A 176 -17.58 9.69 7.74
C GLY A 176 -16.64 10.27 8.82
N PRO A 177 -17.14 10.43 10.05
CA PRO A 177 -18.55 10.28 10.42
C PRO A 177 -19.40 11.41 9.82
N ASN A 178 -20.73 11.21 9.73
CA ASN A 178 -21.67 12.29 9.43
C ASN A 178 -22.22 12.89 10.71
N VAL A 179 -22.22 14.21 10.84
CA VAL A 179 -22.62 14.91 12.06
C VAL A 179 -23.78 15.86 11.79
N GLY A 180 -24.86 15.75 12.58
CA GLY A 180 -26.03 16.61 12.48
C GLY A 180 -27.31 15.92 12.99
N ALA A 181 -28.37 16.70 13.21
CA ALA A 181 -29.64 16.21 13.75
C ALA A 181 -30.28 15.09 12.91
N ASN A 182 -30.05 15.10 11.59
CA ASN A 182 -30.54 14.10 10.64
C ASN A 182 -29.40 13.33 9.94
N ALA A 183 -28.21 13.30 10.57
CA ALA A 183 -27.06 12.61 9.99
C ALA A 183 -27.34 11.11 9.84
N LYS A 184 -27.08 10.59 8.64
CA LYS A 184 -27.24 9.16 8.35
C LYS A 184 -25.92 8.42 8.54
N PRO A 185 -25.94 7.21 9.13
CA PRO A 185 -24.75 6.39 9.25
C PRO A 185 -24.26 5.98 7.87
N LEU A 186 -22.95 5.87 7.74
CA LEU A 186 -22.29 5.30 6.57
C LEU A 186 -21.89 3.86 6.87
N THR A 187 -21.79 3.04 5.83
CA THR A 187 -21.20 1.70 5.92
C THR A 187 -19.74 1.85 6.37
N PRO A 188 -19.32 1.18 7.46
CA PRO A 188 -17.92 1.21 7.92
C PRO A 188 -16.95 0.81 6.79
N GLY A 189 -15.83 1.52 6.69
CA GLY A 189 -14.81 1.25 5.67
C GLY A 189 -15.13 1.76 4.26
N THR A 190 -16.23 2.50 4.07
CA THR A 190 -16.53 3.16 2.78
C THR A 190 -15.36 4.07 2.37
N LEU A 191 -14.83 3.89 1.16
CA LEU A 191 -13.72 4.68 0.64
C LEU A 191 -14.19 5.83 -0.26
N ILE A 192 -13.51 6.96 -0.17
CA ILE A 192 -13.56 8.10 -1.09
C ILE A 192 -12.20 8.14 -1.77
N SER A 193 -12.16 7.78 -3.05
CA SER A 193 -10.98 7.90 -3.90
C SER A 193 -11.19 9.08 -4.85
N PRO A 194 -10.20 9.96 -5.07
CA PRO A 194 -10.30 10.95 -6.12
C PRO A 194 -10.47 10.22 -7.46
N SER A 195 -11.44 10.63 -8.27
CA SER A 195 -11.54 10.17 -9.65
C SER A 195 -10.40 10.81 -10.45
N HIS A 196 -9.86 10.07 -11.41
CA HIS A 196 -8.88 10.58 -12.37
C HIS A 196 -9.47 11.68 -13.29
N ASP A 197 -10.79 11.95 -13.21
CA ASP A 197 -11.50 12.96 -14.00
C ASP A 197 -11.17 14.42 -13.63
N GLU A 198 -10.30 14.65 -12.63
CA GLU A 198 -9.72 15.97 -12.33
C GLU A 198 -8.24 16.04 -12.72
N ASP A 199 -7.88 15.53 -13.91
CA ASP A 199 -6.61 15.88 -14.56
C ASP A 199 -6.73 17.28 -15.21
N PRO A 200 -6.14 18.34 -14.63
CA PRO A 200 -6.14 19.66 -15.24
C PRO A 200 -5.35 19.73 -16.56
N ASP A 201 -4.62 18.68 -16.96
CA ASP A 201 -3.86 18.64 -18.21
C ASP A 201 -4.69 18.20 -19.44
N GLN A 202 -6.00 17.93 -19.29
CA GLN A 202 -6.90 17.64 -20.43
C GLN A 202 -7.53 18.90 -21.07
N LEU A 203 -7.02 20.10 -20.81
CA LEU A 203 -7.48 21.37 -21.42
C LEU A 203 -6.39 22.05 -22.26
N ASN A 204 -5.83 21.38 -23.28
CA ASN A 204 -5.26 22.09 -24.45
C ASN A 204 -5.06 21.23 -25.71
N THR A 205 -6.14 20.71 -26.30
CA THR A 205 -6.11 20.46 -27.75
C THR A 205 -7.27 21.20 -28.42
N ASN A 206 -6.98 22.44 -28.82
CA ASN A 206 -7.68 23.10 -29.93
C ASN A 206 -7.35 22.41 -31.25
#